data_AF-A0A1J6ILK6-F1
#
_entry.id   AF-A0A1J6ILK6-F1
#
_cell.length_a   1.000
_cell.length_b   1.000
_cell.length_c   1.000
_cell.angle_alpha   90.00
_cell.angle_beta   90.00
_cell.angle_gamma   90.00
#
_symmetry.space_group_name_H-M   'P 1'
#
loop_
_entity.id
_entity.type
_entity.pdbx_description
1 polymer ?
#
loop_
_entity_poly.entity_id
_entity_poly.type
_entity_poly.pdbx_seq_one_letter_code
_entity_poly.pdbx_strand_id
1 'polypeptide(L)'
;CALCKLADETFDHLFFECSVTNEVWSRLLIWLGHCRPVQNWQSEVEWISHYATKKSGHGEIVTCIFGMMVYTIWRERNKVRFQGGAVNVNSVCREVTIHIHIRG
;
A
#
# COMPACT_ATOMS: atom_id res chain seq x y z
N CYS A 1 4.29 8.97 -13.62
CA CYS A 1 3.54 8.03 -12.78
C CYS A 1 2.27 7.60 -13.49
N ALA A 2 2.12 6.30 -13.76
CA ALA A 2 0.95 5.77 -14.42
C ALA A 2 -0.32 5.94 -13.58
N LEU A 3 -0.20 6.05 -12.26
CA LEU A 3 -1.31 6.18 -11.33
C LEU A 3 -1.83 7.61 -11.21
N CYS A 4 -1.04 8.54 -10.68
CA CYS A 4 -1.49 9.91 -10.41
C CYS A 4 -1.46 10.82 -11.65
N LYS A 5 -0.63 10.51 -12.67
CA LYS A 5 -0.38 11.37 -13.84
C LYS A 5 0.18 12.77 -13.54
N LEU A 6 0.66 13.04 -12.32
CA LEU A 6 1.10 14.37 -11.88
C LEU A 6 2.63 14.57 -11.85
N ALA A 7 3.40 13.49 -11.81
CA ALA A 7 4.87 13.55 -11.77
C ALA A 7 5.47 12.35 -12.51
N ASP A 8 6.78 12.34 -12.70
CA ASP A 8 7.50 11.19 -13.27
C ASP A 8 7.35 9.95 -12.39
N GLU A 9 7.41 8.77 -13.03
CA GLU A 9 7.35 7.53 -12.29
C GLU A 9 8.74 7.09 -11.85
N THR A 10 9.04 7.27 -10.57
CA THR A 10 10.16 6.61 -9.89
C THR A 10 9.62 5.57 -8.92
N PHE A 11 10.52 4.75 -8.34
CA PHE A 11 10.14 3.81 -7.28
C PHE A 11 9.56 4.56 -6.07
N ASP A 12 10.27 5.57 -5.57
CA ASP A 12 9.84 6.37 -4.41
C ASP A 12 8.52 7.09 -4.69
N HIS A 13 8.38 7.66 -5.88
CA HIS A 13 7.14 8.29 -6.26
C HIS A 13 6.00 7.28 -6.32
N LEU A 14 6.16 6.14 -7.00
CA LEU A 14 5.09 5.15 -7.15
C LEU A 14 4.54 4.66 -5.80
N PHE A 15 5.42 4.43 -4.82
CA PHE A 15 5.04 3.78 -3.57
C PHE A 15 4.84 4.71 -2.37
N PHE A 16 5.36 5.94 -2.36
CA PHE A 16 5.36 6.80 -1.16
C PHE A 16 4.90 8.24 -1.41
N GLU A 17 5.22 8.80 -2.58
CA GLU A 17 4.89 10.21 -2.89
C GLU A 17 3.67 10.36 -3.82
N CYS A 18 3.32 9.31 -4.56
CA CYS A 18 2.15 9.29 -5.44
C CYS A 18 0.90 9.47 -4.59
N SER A 19 0.11 10.50 -4.89
CA SER A 19 -1.12 10.81 -4.16
C SER A 19 -2.08 9.61 -4.03
N VAL A 20 -2.21 8.82 -5.10
CA VAL A 20 -3.06 7.61 -5.11
C VAL A 20 -2.56 6.56 -4.12
N THR A 21 -1.25 6.26 -4.15
CA THR A 21 -0.67 5.26 -3.25
C THR A 21 -0.61 5.74 -1.81
N ASN A 22 -0.24 6.99 -1.61
CA ASN A 22 -0.19 7.62 -0.30
C ASN A 22 -1.56 7.57 0.40
N GLU A 23 -2.64 7.83 -0.36
CA GLU A 23 -4.00 7.71 0.13
C GLU A 23 -4.37 6.26 0.49
N VAL A 24 -4.01 5.28 -0.35
CA VAL A 24 -4.20 3.85 -0.05
C VAL A 24 -3.50 3.47 1.26
N TRP A 25 -2.22 3.81 1.40
CA TRP A 25 -1.45 3.43 2.58
C TRP A 25 -1.95 4.14 3.85
N SER A 26 -2.27 5.43 3.76
CA SER A 26 -2.85 6.20 4.86
C SER A 26 -4.15 5.58 5.38
N ARG A 27 -5.05 5.16 4.48
CA ARG A 27 -6.31 4.50 4.85
C ARG A 27 -6.08 3.14 5.51
N LEU A 28 -5.11 2.36 5.01
CA LEU A 28 -4.73 1.07 5.59
C LEU A 28 -4.08 1.24 6.97
N LEU A 29 -3.24 2.26 7.17
CA LEU A 29 -2.66 2.60 8.47
C LEU A 29 -3.76 2.94 9.49
N ILE A 30 -4.72 3.79 9.12
CA ILE A 30 -5.86 4.12 9.99
C ILE A 30 -6.68 2.86 10.32
N TRP A 31 -6.95 2.01 9.32
CA TRP A 31 -7.67 0.76 9.53
C TRP A 31 -6.93 -0.21 10.47
N LEU A 32 -5.60 -0.24 10.39
CA LEU A 32 -4.71 -0.97 11.29
C LEU A 32 -4.58 -0.33 12.70
N GLY A 33 -5.20 0.83 12.95
CA GLY A 33 -5.11 1.56 14.22
C GLY A 33 -3.86 2.43 14.38
N HIS A 34 -3.16 2.76 13.29
CA HIS A 34 -1.95 3.59 13.30
C HIS A 34 -2.22 4.99 12.74
N CYS A 35 -2.28 6.00 13.62
CA CYS A 35 -2.38 7.40 13.22
C CYS A 35 -0.99 8.00 13.00
N ARG A 36 -0.38 7.73 11.84
CA ARG A 36 0.92 8.29 11.43
C ARG A 36 0.89 8.70 9.95
N PRO A 37 1.67 9.72 9.55
CA PRO A 37 1.85 10.03 8.14
C PRO A 37 2.62 8.91 7.43
N VAL A 38 2.34 8.75 6.14
CA VAL A 38 3.17 7.94 5.24
C VAL A 38 4.55 8.60 5.12
N GLN A 39 5.60 7.81 5.26
CA GLN A 39 6.99 8.24 5.16
C GLN A 39 7.62 7.67 3.86
N ASN A 40 8.91 7.96 3.67
CA ASN A 40 9.67 7.38 2.56
C ASN A 40 9.82 5.85 2.71
N TRP A 41 10.23 5.21 1.62
CA TRP A 41 10.45 3.76 1.56
C TRP A 41 11.23 3.21 2.74
N GLN A 42 12.38 3.83 3.04
CA GLN A 42 13.31 3.33 4.04
C GLN A 42 12.66 3.31 5.43
N SER A 43 12.00 4.41 5.80
CA SER A 43 11.27 4.51 7.07
C SER A 43 10.09 3.53 7.15
N GLU A 44 9.35 3.32 6.06
CA GLU A 44 8.24 2.38 6.02
C GLU A 44 8.71 0.92 6.15
N VAL A 45 9.78 0.54 5.46
CA VAL A 45 10.36 -0.81 5.54
C VAL A 45 10.94 -1.08 6.92
N GLU A 46 11.63 -0.12 7.53
CA GLU A 46 12.13 -0.23 8.90
C GLU A 46 10.96 -0.41 9.89
N TRP A 47 9.90 0.38 9.73
CA TRP A 47 8.69 0.28 10.54
C TRP A 47 8.03 -1.09 10.41
N ILE A 48 7.81 -1.59 9.18
CA ILE A 48 7.24 -2.92 8.94
C ILE A 48 8.14 -4.04 9.47
N SER A 49 9.47 -3.91 9.33
CA SER A 49 10.44 -4.91 9.81
C SER A 49 10.38 -5.06 11.33
N HIS A 50 10.17 -3.96 12.06
CA HIS A 50 9.93 -4.02 13.50
C HIS A 50 8.69 -4.84 13.86
N TYR A 51 7.60 -4.75 13.09
CA TYR A 51 6.41 -5.61 13.31
C TYR A 51 6.67 -7.07 12.97
N ALA A 52 7.39 -7.33 11.87
CA ALA A 52 7.72 -8.68 11.43
C ALA A 52 8.54 -9.46 12.48
N THR A 53 9.41 -8.78 13.24
CA THR A 53 10.24 -9.42 14.28
C THR A 53 9.46 -9.80 15.55
N LYS A 54 8.33 -9.14 15.83
CA LYS A 54 7.60 -9.30 17.10
C LYS A 54 6.70 -10.53 17.19
N LYS A 55 6.54 -11.32 16.11
CA LYS A 55 5.73 -12.56 16.04
C LYS A 55 4.39 -12.46 16.79
N SER A 56 3.67 -11.37 16.56
CA SER A 56 2.33 -11.13 17.12
C SER A 56 1.31 -11.14 15.99
N GLY A 57 0.07 -11.58 16.26
CA GLY A 57 -0.98 -11.60 15.23
C GLY A 57 -1.20 -10.22 14.58
N HIS A 58 -1.13 -9.13 15.37
CA HIS A 58 -1.17 -7.78 14.81
C HIS A 58 0.02 -7.48 13.90
N GLY A 59 1.23 -7.87 14.30
CA GLY A 59 2.42 -7.71 13.48
C GLY A 59 2.34 -8.48 12.16
N GLU A 60 1.82 -9.70 12.19
CA GLU A 60 1.58 -10.51 10.99
C GLU A 60 0.57 -9.83 10.06
N ILE A 61 -0.55 -9.34 10.59
CA ILE A 61 -1.55 -8.60 9.81
C ILE A 61 -0.94 -7.34 9.17
N VAL A 62 -0.18 -6.55 9.93
CA VAL A 62 0.50 -5.35 9.43
C VAL A 62 1.46 -5.69 8.28
N THR A 63 2.31 -6.71 8.46
CA THR A 63 3.27 -7.14 7.41
C THR A 63 2.56 -7.71 6.18
N CYS A 64 1.51 -8.51 6.36
CA CYS A 64 0.70 -9.04 5.26
C CYS A 64 0.01 -7.93 4.45
N ILE A 65 -0.59 -6.95 5.13
CA ILE A 65 -1.25 -5.81 4.47
C ILE A 65 -0.25 -4.98 3.68
N PHE A 66 0.94 -4.73 4.22
CA PHE A 66 1.96 -4.00 3.49
C PHE A 66 2.41 -4.73 2.21
N GLY A 67 2.70 -6.03 2.32
CA GLY A 67 3.06 -6.84 1.14
C GLY A 67 1.95 -6.89 0.10
N MET A 68 0.70 -7.04 0.53
CA MET A 68 -0.47 -7.05 -0.35
C MET A 68 -0.68 -5.70 -1.04
N MET A 69 -0.55 -4.60 -0.30
CA MET A 69 -0.60 -3.25 -0.86
C MET A 69 0.44 -3.06 -1.96
N VAL A 70 1.71 -3.41 -1.71
CA VAL A 70 2.80 -3.29 -2.70
C VAL A 70 2.46 -4.09 -3.96
N TYR A 71 2.00 -5.34 -3.80
CA TYR A 71 1.59 -6.18 -4.92
C TYR A 71 0.42 -5.59 -5.71
N THR A 72 -0.65 -5.17 -5.03
CA THR A 72 -1.84 -4.62 -5.68
C THR A 72 -1.52 -3.33 -6.43
N ILE A 73 -0.72 -2.44 -5.84
CA ILE A 73 -0.27 -1.20 -6.52
C ILE A 73 0.50 -1.54 -7.78
N TRP A 74 1.46 -2.46 -7.70
CA TRP A 74 2.25 -2.88 -8.87
C TRP A 74 1.37 -3.46 -9.97
N ARG A 75 0.38 -4.30 -9.60
CA ARG A 75 -0.58 -4.89 -10.53
C ARG A 75 -1.47 -3.85 -11.20
N GLU A 76 -2.04 -2.93 -10.43
CA GLU A 76 -2.89 -1.85 -10.95
C GLU A 76 -2.10 -0.88 -11.84
N ARG A 77 -0.86 -0.55 -11.46
CA ARG A 77 0.05 0.25 -12.28
C ARG A 77 0.30 -0.40 -13.65
N ASN A 78 0.57 -1.71 -13.67
CA ASN A 78 0.77 -2.43 -14.92
C ASN A 78 -0.49 -2.48 -15.77
N LYS A 79 -1.66 -2.71 -15.15
CA LYS A 79 -2.95 -2.66 -15.84
C LYS A 79 -3.15 -1.31 -16.53
N VAL A 80 -2.97 -0.20 -15.81
CA VAL A 80 -3.09 1.14 -16.39
C VAL A 80 -2.09 1.37 -17.52
N ARG A 81 -0.86 0.86 -17.39
CA ARG A 81 0.21 1.08 -18.37
C ARG A 81 0.00 0.28 -19.67
N PHE A 82 -0.50 -0.94 -19.60
CA PHE A 82 -0.57 -1.86 -20.75
C PHE A 82 -1.98 -2.09 -21.30
N GLN A 83 -3.01 -1.91 -20.47
CA GLN A 83 -4.41 -2.18 -20.84
C GLN A 83 -5.25 -0.90 -20.88
N GLY A 84 -4.68 0.24 -20.46
CA GLY A 84 -5.41 1.48 -20.29
C GLY A 84 -6.33 1.46 -19.06
N GLY A 85 -6.91 2.62 -18.74
CA GLY A 85 -7.83 2.80 -17.62
C GLY A 85 -7.28 3.66 -16.48
N ALA A 86 -7.97 3.62 -15.34
CA ALA A 86 -7.66 4.40 -14.14
C ALA A 86 -7.74 3.54 -12.88
N VAL A 87 -6.99 3.91 -11.84
CA VAL A 87 -7.02 3.26 -10.54
C VAL A 87 -8.11 3.87 -9.67
N ASN A 88 -8.84 3.01 -8.95
CA ASN A 88 -9.79 3.42 -7.93
C ASN A 88 -9.26 3.04 -6.54
N VAL A 89 -8.94 4.06 -5.74
CA VAL A 89 -8.40 3.90 -4.37
C VAL A 89 -9.31 3.04 -3.49
N ASN A 90 -10.63 3.24 -3.56
CA ASN A 90 -11.58 2.47 -2.76
C ASN A 90 -11.55 0.98 -3.11
N SER A 91 -11.44 0.65 -4.41
CA SER A 91 -11.34 -0.74 -4.87
C SER A 91 -10.07 -1.41 -4.33
N VAL A 92 -8.93 -0.70 -4.36
CA VAL A 92 -7.65 -1.20 -3.83
C VAL A 92 -7.72 -1.44 -2.33
N CYS A 93 -8.17 -0.44 -1.55
CA CYS A 93 -8.29 -0.59 -0.09
C CYS A 93 -9.25 -1.73 0.29
N ARG A 94 -10.37 -1.87 -0.43
CA ARG A 94 -11.36 -2.93 -0.19
C ARG A 94 -10.78 -4.31 -0.50
N GLU A 95 -10.04 -4.46 -1.59
CA GLU A 95 -9.39 -5.73 -1.92
C GLU A 95 -8.41 -6.16 -0.83
N VAL A 96 -7.54 -5.24 -0.39
CA VAL A 96 -6.53 -5.53 0.64
C VAL A 96 -7.19 -5.94 1.96
N THR A 97 -8.25 -5.25 2.37
CA THR A 97 -8.95 -5.53 3.65
C THR A 97 -9.78 -6.81 3.60
N ILE A 98 -10.46 -7.13 2.48
CA ILE A 98 -11.24 -8.36 2.33
C ILE A 98 -10.35 -9.61 2.39
N HIS A 99 -9.19 -9.59 1.74
CA HIS A 99 -8.30 -10.75 1.71
C HIS A 99 -7.78 -11.15 3.10
N ILE A 100 -7.67 -10.21 4.03
CA ILE A 100 -7.29 -10.47 5.42
C ILE A 100 -8.47 -11.03 6.22
N HIS A 101 -9.67 -10.45 6.11
CA HIS A 101 -10.87 -10.93 6.83
C HIS A 101 -11.32 -12.35 6.43
N ILE A 102 -11.02 -12.79 5.20
CA ILE A 102 -11.38 -14.14 4.74
C ILE A 102 -10.36 -15.19 5.25
N ARG A 103 -9.16 -14.78 5.64
CA ARG A 103 -8.02 -15.67 5.95
C ARG A 103 -7.57 -15.66 7.41
N GLY A 104 -8.07 -14.75 8.24
CA GLY A 104 -7.91 -14.74 9.70
C GLY A 104 -9.13 -15.33 10.38
#